data_AF-A0A238Y2W4-F1
#
_entry.id   AF-A0A238Y2W4-F1
#
_cell.length_a   1.000
_cell.length_b   1.000
_cell.length_c   1.000
_cell.angle_alpha   90.00
_cell.angle_beta   90.00
_cell.angle_gamma   90.00
#
_symmetry.space_group_name_H-M   'P 1'
#
loop_
_entity.id
_entity.type
_entity.pdbx_description
1 polymer ?
#
loop_
_entity_poly.entity_id
_entity_poly.type
_entity_poly.pdbx_seq_one_letter_code
_entity_poly.pdbx_strand_id
1 'polypeptide(L)'
;MGKTVNYKKSDLYDTVVDEYGVFDYGYEFMTFLAVLGYREGTPDREDYRGAGEIGLENLLNRELYRIIMASLAFQDTGDPEALVDVDRQERILAQYAAGGLKIAEEEFGHTAGDPTDAMVNYIRNHQETEEYQGTLGDIVSAFDDQMMGVEQD
;
A
#
# COMPACT_ATOMS: atom_id res chain seq x y z
N MET A 1 -18.25 -18.65 0.72
CA MET A 1 -18.06 -17.19 0.62
C MET A 1 -16.61 -16.92 0.96
N GLY A 2 -15.88 -16.23 0.09
CA GLY A 2 -14.49 -15.82 0.37
C GLY A 2 -14.45 -14.80 1.51
N LYS A 3 -13.30 -14.68 2.17
CA LYS A 3 -13.11 -13.68 3.23
C LYS A 3 -12.92 -12.31 2.57
N THR A 4 -13.54 -11.28 3.11
CA THR A 4 -13.43 -9.89 2.61
C THR A 4 -12.71 -9.02 3.62
N VAL A 5 -12.03 -8.00 3.10
CA VAL A 5 -11.44 -6.91 3.87
C VAL A 5 -12.34 -5.69 3.70
N ASN A 6 -12.87 -5.20 4.83
CA ASN A 6 -13.68 -3.98 4.85
C ASN A 6 -12.78 -2.77 5.03
N TYR A 7 -12.97 -1.76 4.18
CA TYR A 7 -12.12 -0.58 4.15
C TYR A 7 -12.92 0.70 3.91
N LYS A 8 -12.32 1.82 4.30
CA LYS A 8 -12.87 3.16 4.03
C LYS A 8 -12.72 3.48 2.54
N LYS A 9 -13.86 3.58 1.85
CA LYS A 9 -13.94 3.96 0.43
C LYS A 9 -14.45 5.39 0.32
N SER A 10 -13.88 6.16 -0.60
CA SER A 10 -14.37 7.47 -1.04
C SER A 10 -14.36 7.57 -2.57
N ASP A 11 -14.89 8.68 -3.09
CA ASP A 11 -14.97 8.96 -4.53
C ASP A 11 -13.59 8.91 -5.21
N LEU A 12 -12.50 9.15 -4.47
CA LEU A 12 -11.15 9.05 -4.99
C LEU A 12 -10.83 7.66 -5.57
N TYR A 13 -11.41 6.59 -5.00
CA TYR A 13 -11.27 5.25 -5.57
C TYR A 13 -11.84 5.18 -6.98
N ASP A 14 -13.03 5.74 -7.19
CA ASP A 14 -13.69 5.70 -8.49
C ASP A 14 -12.91 6.59 -9.49
N THR A 15 -12.37 7.72 -9.04
CA THR A 15 -11.51 8.57 -9.87
C THR A 15 -10.22 7.86 -10.31
N VAL A 16 -9.44 7.28 -9.39
CA VAL A 16 -8.12 6.70 -9.77
C VAL A 16 -8.20 5.31 -10.38
N VAL A 17 -9.28 4.56 -10.15
CA VAL A 17 -9.47 3.22 -10.72
C VAL A 17 -10.31 3.28 -11.99
N ASP A 18 -11.49 3.88 -11.92
CA ASP A 18 -12.48 3.79 -13.02
C ASP A 18 -12.33 4.94 -14.04
N GLU A 19 -12.10 6.17 -13.57
CA GLU A 19 -12.06 7.35 -14.45
C GLU A 19 -10.70 7.50 -15.16
N TYR A 20 -9.60 7.46 -14.40
CA TYR A 20 -8.26 7.68 -14.93
C TYR A 20 -7.47 6.38 -15.16
N GLY A 21 -7.88 5.26 -14.56
CA GLY A 21 -7.18 3.97 -14.72
C GLY A 21 -5.74 4.01 -14.25
N VAL A 22 -5.44 4.78 -13.21
CA VAL A 22 -4.11 4.85 -12.57
C VAL A 22 -3.77 3.51 -11.90
N PHE A 23 -4.79 2.88 -11.32
CA PHE A 23 -4.74 1.52 -10.81
C PHE A 23 -5.73 0.66 -11.58
N ASP A 24 -5.35 -0.56 -11.90
CA ASP A 24 -6.24 -1.48 -12.61
C ASP A 24 -7.35 -1.99 -11.68
N TYR A 25 -7.10 -2.03 -10.36
CA TYR A 25 -8.03 -2.54 -9.37
C TYR A 25 -7.96 -1.80 -8.03
N GLY A 26 -9.10 -1.73 -7.34
CA GLY A 26 -9.20 -1.07 -6.03
C GLY A 26 -8.31 -1.66 -4.93
N TYR A 27 -7.95 -2.95 -5.01
CA TYR A 27 -7.00 -3.55 -4.05
C TYR A 27 -5.56 -3.07 -4.23
N GLU A 28 -5.19 -2.66 -5.45
CA GLU A 28 -3.88 -2.09 -5.73
C GLU A 28 -3.80 -0.69 -5.13
N PHE A 29 -4.86 0.10 -5.32
CA PHE A 29 -4.97 1.41 -4.70
C PHE A 29 -5.04 1.32 -3.16
N MET A 30 -5.82 0.39 -2.61
CA MET A 30 -5.85 0.14 -1.16
C MET A 30 -4.45 -0.18 -0.61
N THR A 31 -3.68 -1.00 -1.33
CA THR A 31 -2.32 -1.35 -0.92
C THR A 31 -1.40 -0.14 -0.99
N PHE A 32 -1.50 0.68 -2.04
CA PHE A 32 -0.78 1.95 -2.17
C PHE A 32 -1.09 2.89 -1.00
N LEU A 33 -2.37 3.09 -0.68
CA LEU A 33 -2.81 3.92 0.44
C LEU A 33 -2.29 3.38 1.78
N ALA A 34 -2.22 2.06 1.96
CA ALA A 34 -1.67 1.49 3.18
C ALA A 34 -0.17 1.80 3.34
N VAL A 35 0.59 1.71 2.26
CA VAL A 35 2.01 2.10 2.27
C VAL A 35 2.17 3.60 2.55
N LEU A 36 1.33 4.43 1.91
CA LEU A 36 1.29 5.88 2.14
C LEU A 36 1.00 6.22 3.61
N GLY A 37 -0.05 5.63 4.18
CA GLY A 37 -0.42 5.85 5.58
C GLY A 37 0.64 5.35 6.56
N TYR A 38 1.38 4.28 6.22
CA TYR A 38 2.51 3.81 7.02
C TYR A 38 3.67 4.79 6.99
N ARG A 39 4.06 5.24 5.79
CA ARG A 39 5.14 6.22 5.60
C ARG A 39 4.91 7.48 6.42
N GLU A 40 3.68 8.00 6.40
CA GLU A 40 3.29 9.22 7.11
C GLU A 40 2.91 8.96 8.59
N GLY A 41 3.04 7.72 9.07
CA GLY A 41 2.79 7.36 10.46
C GLY A 41 1.34 7.61 10.93
N THR A 42 0.37 7.54 10.02
CA THR A 42 -1.01 8.04 10.23
C THR A 42 -2.10 6.96 10.15
N PRO A 43 -2.00 5.82 10.86
CA PRO A 43 -3.05 4.80 10.81
C PRO A 43 -4.36 5.32 11.45
N ASP A 44 -5.49 5.09 10.78
CA ASP A 44 -6.80 5.27 11.43
C ASP A 44 -7.12 4.01 12.24
N ARG A 45 -7.15 4.09 13.57
CA ARG A 45 -7.38 2.91 14.42
C ARG A 45 -8.85 2.65 14.73
N GLU A 46 -9.69 3.67 14.60
CA GLU A 46 -11.06 3.67 15.12
C GLU A 46 -12.09 3.58 13.99
N ASP A 47 -11.89 4.34 12.90
CA ASP A 47 -12.86 4.50 11.81
C ASP A 47 -12.30 4.04 10.45
N TYR A 48 -11.49 2.98 10.47
CA TYR A 48 -10.85 2.45 9.26
C TYR A 48 -11.73 1.56 8.40
N ARG A 49 -12.84 1.07 8.96
CA ARG A 49 -13.81 0.24 8.26
C ARG A 49 -14.82 1.14 7.57
N GLY A 50 -15.17 0.81 6.34
CA GLY A 50 -16.20 1.51 5.59
C GLY A 50 -17.06 0.55 4.77
N ALA A 51 -17.80 1.12 3.82
CA ALA A 51 -18.67 0.36 2.93
C ALA A 51 -17.93 -0.34 1.78
N GLY A 52 -16.61 -0.13 1.65
CA GLY A 52 -15.79 -0.80 0.66
C GLY A 52 -15.48 -2.24 1.09
N GLU A 53 -15.58 -3.18 0.15
CA GLU A 53 -15.21 -4.58 0.36
C GLU A 53 -14.27 -5.05 -0.76
N ILE A 54 -13.14 -5.65 -0.39
CA ILE A 54 -12.23 -6.33 -1.31
C ILE A 54 -12.12 -7.79 -0.89
N GLY A 55 -12.19 -8.71 -1.86
CA GLY A 55 -11.89 -10.12 -1.61
C GLY A 55 -10.43 -10.29 -1.18
N LEU A 56 -10.21 -10.85 0.02
CA LEU A 56 -8.89 -11.03 0.60
C LEU A 56 -7.98 -11.87 -0.31
N GLU A 57 -8.56 -12.79 -1.07
CA GLU A 57 -7.84 -13.58 -2.07
C GLU A 57 -7.10 -12.73 -3.11
N ASN A 58 -7.61 -11.54 -3.46
CA ASN A 58 -6.94 -10.65 -4.42
C ASN A 58 -5.61 -10.13 -3.88
N LEU A 59 -5.54 -9.92 -2.56
CA LEU A 59 -4.32 -9.51 -1.87
C LEU A 59 -3.38 -10.72 -1.66
N LEU A 60 -3.92 -11.86 -1.23
CA LEU A 60 -3.11 -13.05 -0.90
C LEU A 60 -2.52 -13.76 -2.12
N ASN A 61 -3.21 -13.74 -3.27
CA ASN A 61 -2.76 -14.39 -4.50
C ASN A 61 -1.59 -13.66 -5.18
N ARG A 62 -1.35 -12.40 -4.81
CA ARG A 62 -0.23 -11.61 -5.31
C ARG A 62 0.86 -11.54 -4.25
N GLU A 63 2.01 -12.12 -4.56
CA GLU A 63 3.14 -12.23 -3.64
C GLU A 63 3.55 -10.88 -3.04
N LEU A 64 3.68 -9.85 -3.89
CA LEU A 64 4.02 -8.50 -3.46
C LEU A 64 3.05 -7.96 -2.39
N TYR A 65 1.74 -8.06 -2.62
CA TYR A 65 0.75 -7.50 -1.69
C TYR A 65 0.68 -8.30 -0.39
N ARG A 66 0.82 -9.62 -0.47
CA ARG A 66 0.97 -10.48 0.71
C ARG A 66 2.20 -10.09 1.55
N ILE A 67 3.34 -9.82 0.91
CA ILE A 67 4.58 -9.38 1.59
C ILE A 67 4.39 -8.00 2.22
N ILE A 68 3.75 -7.06 1.52
CA ILE A 68 3.46 -5.71 2.05
C ILE A 68 2.57 -5.82 3.28
N MET A 69 1.48 -6.59 3.20
CA MET A 69 0.58 -6.82 4.34
C MET A 69 1.30 -7.38 5.57
N ALA A 70 2.12 -8.42 5.39
CA ALA A 70 2.89 -9.03 6.47
C ALA A 70 3.92 -8.04 7.05
N SER A 71 4.62 -7.31 6.19
CA SER A 71 5.61 -6.30 6.59
C SER A 71 4.99 -5.18 7.40
N LEU A 72 3.86 -4.62 6.94
CA LEU A 72 3.12 -3.59 7.66
C LEU A 72 2.69 -4.11 9.04
N ALA A 73 2.17 -5.33 9.11
CA ALA A 73 1.73 -5.92 10.36
C ALA A 73 2.89 -6.10 11.36
N PHE A 74 4.04 -6.58 10.89
CA PHE A 74 5.24 -6.70 11.72
C PHE A 74 5.76 -5.33 12.17
N GLN A 75 5.89 -4.37 11.26
CA GLN A 75 6.39 -3.02 11.59
C GLN A 75 5.49 -2.29 12.57
N ASP A 76 4.17 -2.43 12.44
CA ASP A 76 3.19 -1.82 13.33
C ASP A 76 3.25 -2.36 14.76
N THR A 77 3.67 -3.62 14.92
CA THR A 77 3.46 -4.36 16.17
C THR A 77 4.75 -4.78 16.86
N GLY A 78 5.86 -4.84 16.12
CA GLY A 78 7.13 -5.43 16.57
C GLY A 78 7.06 -6.94 16.85
N ASP A 79 5.96 -7.59 16.46
CA ASP A 79 5.66 -8.98 16.82
C ASP A 79 5.83 -9.91 15.62
N PRO A 80 6.81 -10.84 15.65
CA PRO A 80 7.04 -11.79 14.55
C PRO A 80 5.82 -12.65 14.21
N GLU A 81 4.92 -12.91 15.17
CA GLU A 81 3.69 -13.69 14.89
C GLU A 81 2.77 -12.96 13.90
N ALA A 82 2.86 -11.63 13.81
CA ALA A 82 2.10 -10.83 12.84
C ALA A 82 2.46 -11.12 11.37
N LEU A 83 3.61 -11.76 11.10
CA LEU A 83 4.02 -12.16 9.75
C LEU A 83 3.17 -13.28 9.14
N VAL A 84 2.45 -14.03 9.99
CA VAL A 84 1.59 -15.16 9.54
C VAL A 84 0.13 -15.02 9.99
N ASP A 85 -0.18 -14.06 10.87
CA ASP A 85 -1.53 -13.76 11.31
C ASP A 85 -2.28 -12.89 10.28
N VAL A 86 -3.01 -13.55 9.37
CA VAL A 86 -3.75 -12.91 8.28
C VAL A 86 -4.84 -11.96 8.78
N ASP A 87 -5.49 -12.25 9.92
CA ASP A 87 -6.54 -11.40 10.49
C ASP A 87 -5.94 -10.10 11.03
N ARG A 88 -4.74 -10.18 11.60
CA ARG A 88 -3.99 -9.01 12.04
C ARG A 88 -3.47 -8.21 10.85
N GLN A 89 -2.98 -8.88 9.81
CA GLN A 89 -2.49 -8.26 8.59
C GLN A 89 -3.56 -7.45 7.86
N GLU A 90 -4.73 -8.04 7.61
CA GLU A 90 -5.82 -7.34 6.91
C GLU A 90 -6.30 -6.12 7.69
N ARG A 91 -6.36 -6.24 9.03
CA ARG A 91 -6.78 -5.15 9.89
C ARG A 91 -5.79 -3.99 9.80
N ILE A 92 -4.50 -4.27 9.93
CA ILE A 92 -3.45 -3.25 9.89
C ILE A 92 -3.37 -2.61 8.51
N LEU A 93 -3.50 -3.40 7.44
CA LEU A 93 -3.60 -2.88 6.08
C LEU A 93 -4.76 -1.89 5.95
N ALA A 94 -5.97 -2.25 6.41
CA ALA A 94 -7.14 -1.38 6.34
C ALA A 94 -6.98 -0.10 7.18
N GLN A 95 -6.36 -0.20 8.37
CA GLN A 95 -6.07 0.96 9.22
C GLN A 95 -5.14 1.96 8.55
N TYR A 96 -4.05 1.47 7.96
CA TYR A 96 -3.15 2.34 7.22
C TYR A 96 -3.74 2.84 5.91
N ALA A 97 -4.53 2.03 5.19
CA ALA A 97 -5.21 2.47 3.97
C ALA A 97 -6.19 3.61 4.25
N ALA A 98 -6.93 3.55 5.36
CA ALA A 98 -7.82 4.63 5.77
C ALA A 98 -7.05 5.91 6.16
N GLY A 99 -5.85 5.76 6.74
CA GLY A 99 -4.91 6.85 6.99
C GLY A 99 -4.40 7.51 5.71
N GLY A 100 -3.85 6.68 4.82
CA GLY A 100 -3.37 7.10 3.51
C GLY A 100 -4.46 7.73 2.65
N LEU A 101 -5.71 7.29 2.79
CA LEU A 101 -6.83 7.91 2.08
C LEU A 101 -7.00 9.38 2.44
N LYS A 102 -6.89 9.73 3.73
CA LYS A 102 -7.00 11.14 4.17
C LYS A 102 -5.91 11.99 3.55
N ILE A 103 -4.67 11.49 3.56
CA ILE A 103 -3.51 12.15 2.93
C ILE A 103 -3.75 12.30 1.42
N ALA A 104 -4.19 11.24 0.77
CA ALA A 104 -4.46 11.24 -0.66
C ALA A 104 -5.61 12.20 -1.03
N GLU A 105 -6.63 12.34 -0.20
CA GLU A 105 -7.71 13.32 -0.41
C GLU A 105 -7.22 14.76 -0.23
N GLU A 106 -6.32 15.01 0.73
CA GLU A 106 -5.71 16.33 0.95
C GLU A 106 -4.76 16.71 -0.20
N GLU A 107 -3.96 15.77 -0.68
CA GLU A 107 -2.93 15.99 -1.71
C GLU A 107 -3.49 15.92 -3.15
N PHE A 108 -4.48 15.06 -3.40
CA PHE A 108 -5.01 14.77 -4.74
C PHE A 108 -6.48 15.18 -4.92
N GLY A 109 -7.27 15.16 -3.84
CA GLY A 109 -8.73 15.31 -3.91
C GLY A 109 -9.24 16.73 -4.18
N HIS A 110 -8.38 17.74 -4.10
CA HIS A 110 -8.72 19.15 -4.40
C HIS A 110 -7.97 19.73 -5.60
N THR A 111 -7.10 18.94 -6.22
CA THR A 111 -6.23 19.43 -7.29
C THR A 111 -7.02 19.44 -8.59
N ALA A 112 -7.27 20.63 -9.15
CA ALA A 112 -7.86 20.78 -10.48
C ALA A 112 -6.86 20.29 -11.54
N GLY A 113 -6.86 18.99 -11.84
CA GLY A 113 -5.90 18.36 -12.76
C GLY A 113 -5.99 16.84 -12.76
N ASP A 114 -5.08 16.19 -13.51
CA ASP A 114 -4.98 14.73 -13.58
C ASP A 114 -4.44 14.18 -12.23
N PRO A 115 -5.15 13.29 -11.53
CA PRO A 115 -4.70 12.69 -10.28
C PRO A 115 -3.40 11.90 -10.44
N THR A 116 -3.11 11.40 -11.65
CA THR A 116 -1.83 10.77 -11.99
C THR A 116 -0.68 11.74 -11.80
N ASP A 117 -0.82 12.98 -12.26
CA ASP A 117 0.23 14.01 -12.12
C ASP A 117 0.44 14.37 -10.66
N ALA A 118 -0.63 14.45 -9.87
CA ALA A 118 -0.56 14.74 -8.45
C ALA A 118 0.18 13.61 -7.69
N MET A 119 -0.13 12.35 -8.00
CA MET A 119 0.57 11.18 -7.44
C MET A 119 2.04 11.13 -7.87
N VAL A 120 2.34 11.37 -9.15
CA VAL A 120 3.72 11.41 -9.66
C VAL A 120 4.51 12.53 -8.99
N ASN A 121 3.90 13.70 -8.79
CA ASN A 121 4.54 14.82 -8.10
C ASN A 121 4.76 14.50 -6.62
N TYR A 122 3.81 13.87 -5.93
CA TYR A 122 4.01 13.41 -4.57
C TYR A 122 5.19 12.44 -4.48
N ILE A 123 5.26 11.44 -5.37
CA ILE A 123 6.39 10.49 -5.42
C ILE A 123 7.71 11.21 -5.67
N ARG A 124 7.77 12.11 -6.67
CA ARG A 124 8.99 12.86 -7.04
C ARG A 124 9.46 13.80 -5.94
N ASN A 125 8.56 14.49 -5.27
CA ASN A 125 8.89 15.39 -4.16
C ASN A 125 9.41 14.61 -2.94
N HIS A 126 9.11 13.31 -2.86
CA HIS A 126 9.56 12.41 -1.82
C HIS A 126 10.71 11.49 -2.26
N GLN A 127 11.28 11.73 -3.46
CA GLN A 127 12.55 11.14 -3.93
C GLN A 127 13.79 11.90 -3.39
N GLU A 128 13.70 12.53 -2.20
CA GLU A 128 14.89 13.07 -1.55
C GLU A 128 15.78 11.94 -1.01
N THR A 129 16.80 11.61 -1.82
CA THR A 129 18.19 11.36 -1.38
C THR A 129 18.45 10.33 -0.27
N GLU A 130 17.96 9.09 -0.39
CA GLU A 130 18.48 8.01 0.47
C GLU A 130 18.88 6.79 -0.36
N GLU A 131 20.19 6.55 -0.46
CA GLU A 131 20.74 5.21 -0.63
C GLU A 131 20.01 4.30 0.36
N TYR A 132 19.46 3.18 -0.11
CA TYR A 132 18.85 2.18 0.77
C TYR A 132 19.87 1.77 1.84
N GLN A 133 19.67 2.20 3.09
CA GLN A 133 20.54 1.85 4.22
C GLN A 133 19.88 0.81 5.13
N GLY A 134 20.71 -0.03 5.75
CA GLY A 134 20.28 -1.10 6.65
C GLY A 134 19.73 -2.33 5.92
N THR A 135 18.94 -3.15 6.61
CA THR A 135 18.47 -4.45 6.12
C THR A 135 17.71 -4.38 4.80
N LEU A 136 17.07 -3.25 4.50
CA LEU A 136 16.39 -3.05 3.21
C LEU A 136 17.40 -2.85 2.06
N GLY A 137 18.53 -2.19 2.30
CA GLY A 137 19.64 -2.10 1.35
C GLY A 137 20.27 -3.47 1.09
N ASP A 138 20.44 -4.28 2.14
CA ASP A 138 20.95 -5.65 2.01
C ASP A 138 19.99 -6.54 1.19
N ILE A 139 18.67 -6.37 1.38
CA ILE A 139 17.64 -7.09 0.62
C ILE A 139 17.66 -6.65 -0.84
N VAL A 140 17.65 -5.34 -1.13
CA VAL A 140 17.66 -4.80 -2.50
C VAL A 140 18.93 -5.22 -3.24
N SER A 141 20.11 -5.13 -2.61
CA SER A 141 21.37 -5.59 -3.20
C SER A 141 21.36 -7.09 -3.50
N ALA A 142 20.77 -7.91 -2.63
CA ALA A 142 20.66 -9.35 -2.86
C ALA A 142 19.70 -9.71 -4.01
N PHE A 143 18.66 -8.91 -4.23
CA PHE A 143 17.75 -9.05 -5.37
C PHE A 143 18.39 -8.60 -6.69
N ASP A 144 19.13 -7.49 -6.68
CA ASP A 144 19.84 -6.97 -7.86
C ASP A 144 20.98 -7.92 -8.30
N ASP A 145 21.74 -8.48 -7.36
CA ASP A 145 22.79 -9.46 -7.65
C ASP A 145 22.23 -10.76 -8.24
N GLN A 146 21.01 -11.17 -7.84
CA GLN A 146 20.34 -12.33 -8.41
C GLN A 146 19.78 -12.07 -9.80
N MET A 147 19.31 -10.85 -10.11
CA MET A 147 18.85 -10.49 -11.46
C MET A 147 20.00 -10.24 -12.44
N MET A 148 21.13 -9.72 -11.97
CA MET A 148 22.37 -9.59 -12.76
C MET A 148 23.05 -10.94 -13.05
N GLY A 149 22.70 -12.01 -12.32
CA GLY A 149 23.18 -13.37 -12.55
C GLY A 149 22.37 -14.19 -13.56
N VAL A 150 21.33 -13.61 -14.19
CA VAL A 150 20.48 -14.31 -15.19
C VAL A 150 20.85 -13.92 -16.63
N GLU A 151 21.77 -12.98 -16.84
CA GLU A 151 22.36 -12.75 -18.17
C GLU A 151 23.72 -13.47 -18.30
N GLN A 152 23.70 -14.56 -19.09
CA GLN A 152 24.77 -15.49 -19.50
C GLN A 152 24.94 -16.67 -18.51
N ASP A 153 24.50 -17.90 -18.81
CA ASP A 153 24.55 -18.65 -20.08
C ASP A 153 23.22 -19.27 -20.55
#